data_AF-A0AAE7BFY0-F1
#
_entry.id   AF-A0AAE7BFY0-F1
#
_cell.length_a   1.000
_cell.length_b   1.000
_cell.length_c   1.000
_cell.angle_alpha   90.00
_cell.angle_beta   90.00
_cell.angle_gamma   90.00
#
_symmetry.space_group_name_H-M   'P 1'
#
loop_
_entity.id
_entity.type
_entity.pdbx_description
1 polymer ?
#
loop_
_entity_poly.entity_id
_entity_poly.type
_entity_poly.pdbx_seq_one_letter_code
_entity_poly.pdbx_strand_id
1 'polypeptide(L)'
;MAFIELTKEEKPKLAVQVNNSLKYKDAAGNLQDRQKVTALINIVKEAGQVANMNKGAVTVSLNTEKGYKNYFVNKTDKDDIALVPMDKTLQEDKDNFIYFNKKVDINNPDKYFYNMSKAGNAEQVVESIKVTATDKSAYLGARVTLKNDEIKDLLIDKEFDTNQRHTAIIGKNKLEIISNGELQARRESKQSQEQDKSKEAPTKDTEDKKKAFKPQNKSKVKEQDIER
;
A
#
# COMPACT_ATOMS: atom_id res chain seq x y z
N MET A 1 9.30 6.65 -2.95
CA MET A 1 9.86 6.13 -4.21
C MET A 1 8.91 5.07 -4.74
N ALA A 2 8.89 4.81 -6.03
CA ALA A 2 8.09 3.75 -6.64
C ALA A 2 8.92 2.98 -7.67
N PHE A 3 8.56 1.73 -7.87
CA PHE A 3 9.21 0.83 -8.83
C PHE A 3 8.28 0.66 -10.03
N ILE A 4 8.82 0.82 -11.22
CA ILE A 4 8.06 0.81 -12.47
C ILE A 4 8.73 -0.15 -13.45
N GLU A 5 7.93 -0.99 -14.09
CA GLU A 5 8.37 -1.93 -15.13
C GLU A 5 7.49 -1.83 -16.37
N LEU A 6 7.99 -2.26 -17.52
CA LEU A 6 7.16 -2.41 -18.72
C LEU A 6 6.17 -3.57 -18.55
N THR A 7 4.95 -3.46 -19.02
CA THR A 7 4.07 -4.63 -19.16
C THR A 7 4.57 -5.57 -20.26
N LYS A 8 4.11 -6.82 -20.26
CA LYS A 8 4.52 -7.85 -21.26
C LYS A 8 3.64 -7.88 -22.51
N GLU A 9 2.77 -6.89 -22.69
CA GLU A 9 1.89 -6.82 -23.86
C GLU A 9 2.62 -6.20 -25.06
N GLU A 10 2.17 -6.45 -26.30
CA GLU A 10 2.80 -5.96 -27.54
C GLU A 10 3.05 -4.44 -27.52
N LYS A 11 2.13 -3.69 -26.92
CA LYS A 11 2.24 -2.26 -26.67
C LYS A 11 2.47 -2.02 -25.18
N PRO A 12 3.73 -2.10 -24.70
CA PRO A 12 4.01 -2.07 -23.28
C PRO A 12 3.60 -0.74 -22.66
N LYS A 13 3.20 -0.82 -21.39
CA LYS A 13 2.85 0.31 -20.53
C LYS A 13 3.77 0.31 -19.32
N LEU A 14 3.88 1.44 -18.63
CA LEU A 14 4.57 1.51 -17.35
C LEU A 14 3.64 1.00 -16.24
N ALA A 15 3.89 -0.20 -15.74
CA ALA A 15 3.22 -0.74 -14.56
C ALA A 15 3.94 -0.28 -13.30
N VAL A 16 3.20 0.32 -12.37
CA VAL A 16 3.70 0.62 -11.03
C VAL A 16 3.58 -0.64 -10.19
N GLN A 17 4.68 -1.10 -9.60
CA GLN A 17 4.66 -2.21 -8.66
C GLN A 17 3.95 -1.78 -7.38
N VAL A 18 2.86 -2.47 -7.07
CA VAL A 18 2.07 -2.25 -5.86
C VAL A 18 1.74 -3.56 -5.17
N ASN A 19 1.55 -3.52 -3.85
CA ASN A 19 1.15 -4.72 -3.11
C ASN A 19 -0.36 -4.99 -3.23
N ASN A 20 -0.73 -5.82 -4.21
CA ASN A 20 -2.10 -6.29 -4.40
C ASN A 20 -2.40 -7.63 -3.70
N SER A 21 -1.50 -8.14 -2.86
CA SER A 21 -1.72 -9.38 -2.12
C SER A 21 -2.83 -9.20 -1.08
N LEU A 22 -3.76 -10.16 -1.07
CA LEU A 22 -4.76 -10.38 -0.04
C LEU A 22 -4.24 -11.27 1.09
N LYS A 23 -3.00 -11.76 1.01
CA LYS A 23 -2.36 -12.50 2.09
C LYS A 23 -1.25 -11.66 2.72
N TYR A 24 -1.09 -11.73 4.04
CA TYR A 24 0.03 -11.14 4.77
C TYR A 24 0.48 -12.04 5.92
N LYS A 25 1.68 -11.79 6.43
CA LYS A 25 2.15 -12.45 7.65
C LYS A 25 1.91 -11.51 8.84
N ASP A 26 1.35 -12.05 9.91
CA ASP A 26 1.31 -11.34 11.19
C ASP A 26 2.68 -11.37 11.89
N ALA A 27 2.78 -10.74 13.06
CA ALA A 27 4.02 -10.67 13.84
C ALA A 27 4.51 -12.06 14.32
N ALA A 28 3.62 -13.04 14.42
CA ALA A 28 3.94 -14.42 14.76
C ALA A 28 4.32 -15.26 13.52
N GLY A 29 4.26 -14.68 12.32
CA GLY A 29 4.60 -15.34 11.07
C GLY A 29 3.46 -16.14 10.43
N ASN A 30 2.25 -16.12 11.01
CA ASN A 30 1.10 -16.83 10.46
C ASN A 30 0.54 -16.08 9.24
N LEU A 31 0.07 -16.83 8.25
CA LEU A 31 -0.58 -16.27 7.08
C LEU A 31 -2.01 -15.83 7.44
N GLN A 32 -2.32 -14.58 7.15
CA GLN A 32 -3.60 -13.94 7.41
C GLN A 32 -4.18 -13.36 6.12
N ASP A 33 -5.51 -13.21 6.10
CA ASP A 33 -6.26 -12.70 4.96
C ASP A 33 -6.60 -11.23 5.15
N ARG A 34 -6.35 -10.44 4.10
CA ARG A 34 -6.78 -9.04 4.00
C ARG A 34 -8.13 -9.00 3.33
N GLN A 35 -8.97 -8.09 3.81
CA GLN A 35 -10.18 -7.71 3.08
C GLN A 35 -9.81 -6.98 1.76
N LYS A 36 -10.67 -7.10 0.74
CA LYS A 36 -10.48 -6.43 -0.55
C LYS A 36 -10.28 -4.93 -0.39
N VAL A 37 -11.08 -4.29 0.47
CA VAL A 37 -10.99 -2.84 0.74
C VAL A 37 -9.63 -2.46 1.32
N THR A 38 -9.09 -3.25 2.24
CA THR A 38 -7.77 -3.01 2.84
C THR A 38 -6.65 -3.12 1.81
N ALA A 39 -6.70 -4.13 0.94
CA ALA A 39 -5.74 -4.25 -0.14
C ALA A 39 -5.86 -3.10 -1.15
N LEU A 40 -7.08 -2.70 -1.51
CA LEU A 40 -7.30 -1.57 -2.41
C LEU A 40 -6.78 -0.25 -1.81
N ILE A 41 -7.02 0.00 -0.52
CA ILE A 41 -6.48 1.17 0.18
C ILE A 41 -4.95 1.25 0.05
N ASN A 42 -4.24 0.12 0.22
CA ASN A 42 -2.79 0.09 0.08
C ASN A 42 -2.34 0.39 -1.36
N ILE A 43 -3.00 -0.22 -2.35
CA ILE A 43 -2.74 0.04 -3.76
C ILE A 43 -2.94 1.51 -4.09
N VAL A 44 -4.06 2.09 -3.68
CA VAL A 44 -4.41 3.49 -3.98
C VAL A 44 -3.50 4.45 -3.25
N LYS A 45 -3.08 4.14 -2.02
CA LYS A 45 -2.07 4.92 -1.29
C LYS A 45 -0.75 4.98 -2.05
N GLU A 46 -0.26 3.85 -2.55
CA GLU A 46 0.97 3.80 -3.36
C GLU A 46 0.79 4.54 -4.69
N ALA A 47 -0.33 4.36 -5.38
CA ALA A 47 -0.64 5.08 -6.61
C ALA A 47 -0.72 6.61 -6.39
N GLY A 48 -1.33 7.06 -5.30
CA GLY A 48 -1.41 8.47 -4.93
C GLY A 48 -0.04 9.06 -4.60
N GLN A 49 0.88 8.27 -4.03
CA GLN A 49 2.27 8.70 -3.88
C GLN A 49 2.95 8.92 -5.22
N VAL A 50 2.72 8.05 -6.22
CA VAL A 50 3.25 8.22 -7.58
C VAL A 50 2.65 9.45 -8.25
N ALA A 51 1.35 9.68 -8.12
CA ALA A 51 0.68 10.86 -8.67
C ALA A 51 1.33 12.15 -8.14
N ASN A 52 1.67 12.18 -6.85
CA ASN A 52 2.35 13.31 -6.21
C ASN A 52 3.82 13.52 -6.64
N MET A 53 4.40 12.60 -7.41
CA MET A 53 5.75 12.78 -7.98
C MET A 53 5.72 13.68 -9.22
N ASN A 54 4.53 13.98 -9.76
CA ASN A 54 4.34 14.81 -10.96
C ASN A 54 5.14 14.32 -12.17
N LYS A 55 5.23 12.98 -12.33
CA LYS A 55 5.90 12.32 -13.47
C LYS A 55 4.92 11.88 -14.56
N GLY A 56 3.66 12.31 -14.51
CA GLY A 56 2.64 11.92 -15.49
C GLY A 56 1.34 11.45 -14.83
N ALA A 57 0.35 11.14 -15.65
CA ALA A 57 -0.95 10.71 -15.17
C ALA A 57 -0.88 9.27 -14.63
N VAL A 58 -1.43 9.05 -13.44
CA VAL A 58 -1.51 7.72 -12.82
C VAL A 58 -2.93 7.20 -12.95
N THR A 59 -3.06 5.93 -13.31
CA THR A 59 -4.37 5.25 -13.40
C THR A 59 -4.39 3.96 -12.60
N VAL A 60 -5.58 3.62 -12.11
CA VAL A 60 -5.89 2.34 -11.47
C VAL A 60 -6.92 1.61 -12.34
N SER A 61 -6.60 0.40 -12.76
CA SER A 61 -7.51 -0.51 -13.48
C SER A 61 -7.94 -1.63 -12.54
N LEU A 62 -9.25 -1.74 -12.31
CA LEU A 62 -9.88 -2.76 -11.48
C LEU A 62 -10.58 -3.79 -12.37
N ASN A 63 -10.13 -5.05 -12.32
CA ASN A 63 -10.76 -6.17 -13.01
C ASN A 63 -11.98 -6.63 -12.20
N THR A 64 -13.16 -6.16 -12.60
CA THR A 64 -14.42 -6.51 -11.94
C THR A 64 -15.12 -7.67 -12.63
N GLU A 65 -16.16 -8.21 -11.99
CA GLU A 65 -17.08 -9.19 -12.59
C GLU A 65 -17.65 -8.72 -13.94
N LYS A 66 -17.90 -7.42 -14.09
CA LYS A 66 -18.43 -6.79 -15.30
C LYS A 66 -17.35 -6.26 -16.26
N GLY A 67 -16.08 -6.65 -16.06
CA GLY A 67 -14.95 -6.18 -16.85
C GLY A 67 -14.11 -5.12 -16.15
N TYR A 68 -13.20 -4.48 -16.89
CA TYR A 68 -12.28 -3.49 -16.31
C TYR A 68 -12.96 -2.15 -16.06
N LYS A 69 -12.88 -1.66 -14.83
CA LYS A 69 -13.16 -0.25 -14.48
C LYS A 69 -11.84 0.50 -14.34
N ASN A 70 -11.69 1.61 -15.06
CA ASN A 70 -10.45 2.38 -15.09
C ASN A 70 -10.67 3.76 -14.47
N TYR A 71 -9.73 4.18 -13.63
CA TYR A 71 -9.81 5.43 -12.87
C TYR A 71 -8.51 6.22 -13.00
N PHE A 72 -8.61 7.54 -13.12
CA PHE A 72 -7.51 8.45 -12.80
C PHE A 72 -7.32 8.50 -11.29
N VAL A 73 -6.07 8.58 -10.85
CA VAL A 73 -5.72 8.76 -9.43
C VAL A 73 -5.40 10.22 -9.18
N ASN A 74 -6.31 10.91 -8.50
CA ASN A 74 -6.16 12.32 -8.17
C ASN A 74 -5.88 12.47 -6.68
N LYS A 75 -4.80 13.16 -6.33
CA LYS A 75 -4.47 13.46 -4.94
C LYS A 75 -4.67 14.94 -4.67
N THR A 76 -5.31 15.25 -3.56
CA THR A 76 -5.58 16.63 -3.12
C THR A 76 -4.44 17.17 -2.25
N ASP A 77 -4.44 18.48 -2.01
CA ASP A 77 -3.46 19.14 -1.11
C ASP A 77 -3.56 18.65 0.34
N LYS A 78 -4.70 18.07 0.75
CA LYS A 78 -4.90 17.47 2.09
C LYS A 78 -4.44 16.00 2.16
N ASP A 79 -3.76 15.54 1.12
CA ASP A 79 -3.38 14.15 0.87
C ASP A 79 -4.55 13.17 0.66
N ASP A 80 -5.82 13.62 0.63
CA ASP A 80 -6.94 12.75 0.24
C ASP A 80 -6.77 12.30 -1.22
N ILE A 81 -7.23 11.09 -1.54
CA ILE A 81 -7.13 10.51 -2.88
C ILE A 81 -8.52 10.25 -3.42
N ALA A 82 -8.78 10.62 -4.67
CA ALA A 82 -9.99 10.31 -5.41
C ALA A 82 -9.65 9.46 -6.63
N LEU A 83 -10.33 8.33 -6.78
CA LEU A 83 -10.39 7.60 -8.03
C LEU A 83 -11.53 8.16 -8.86
N VAL A 84 -11.17 8.84 -9.94
CA VAL A 84 -12.12 9.48 -10.87
C VAL A 84 -12.28 8.58 -12.09
N PRO A 85 -13.51 8.16 -12.48
CA PRO A 85 -13.70 7.33 -13.65
C PRO A 85 -13.04 7.90 -14.89
N MET A 86 -12.40 7.07 -15.71
CA MET A 86 -11.87 7.52 -17.01
C MET A 86 -12.96 7.70 -18.07
N ASP A 87 -14.10 7.05 -17.89
CA ASP A 87 -15.27 7.25 -18.73
C ASP A 87 -15.85 8.66 -18.46
N LYS A 88 -15.80 9.52 -19.48
CA LYS A 88 -16.26 10.91 -19.39
C LYS A 88 -17.73 11.02 -18.99
N THR A 89 -18.56 10.05 -19.39
CA THR A 89 -20.00 10.06 -19.05
C THR A 89 -20.25 9.85 -17.55
N LEU A 90 -19.28 9.25 -16.85
CA LEU A 90 -19.34 9.00 -15.41
C LEU A 90 -18.60 10.08 -14.59
N GLN A 91 -17.94 11.05 -15.23
CA GLN A 91 -17.15 12.07 -14.53
C GLN A 91 -18.00 13.20 -13.96
N GLU A 92 -19.21 13.42 -14.48
CA GLU A 92 -20.13 14.45 -13.98
C GLU A 92 -20.88 13.97 -12.72
N ASP A 93 -21.02 12.66 -12.57
CA ASP A 93 -21.69 12.03 -11.43
C ASP A 93 -20.67 11.56 -10.37
N LYS A 94 -20.62 12.31 -9.26
CA LYS A 94 -19.71 12.04 -8.14
C LYS A 94 -19.99 10.73 -7.42
N ASP A 95 -21.15 10.09 -7.62
CA ASP A 95 -21.44 8.77 -7.06
C ASP A 95 -20.60 7.66 -7.72
N ASN A 96 -19.99 7.94 -8.88
CA ASN A 96 -19.06 7.02 -9.54
C ASN A 96 -17.60 7.17 -9.06
N PHE A 97 -17.33 8.14 -8.19
CA PHE A 97 -15.99 8.41 -7.68
C PHE A 97 -15.75 7.57 -6.42
N ILE A 98 -14.52 7.11 -6.24
CA ILE A 98 -14.14 6.40 -5.01
C ILE A 98 -13.15 7.27 -4.25
N TYR A 99 -13.56 7.76 -3.08
CA TYR A 99 -12.75 8.64 -2.25
C TYR A 99 -12.04 7.86 -1.15
N PHE A 100 -10.79 8.22 -0.89
CA PHE A 100 -9.92 7.69 0.14
C PHE A 100 -9.43 8.86 0.98
N ASN A 101 -10.05 9.04 2.15
CA ASN A 101 -9.79 10.19 3.00
C ASN A 101 -8.68 9.85 3.99
N LYS A 102 -7.66 10.70 4.08
CA LYS A 102 -6.60 10.59 5.07
C LYS A 102 -7.17 10.93 6.45
N LYS A 103 -6.87 10.08 7.43
CA LYS A 103 -7.19 10.29 8.85
C LYS A 103 -5.90 10.21 9.64
N VAL A 104 -5.61 11.28 10.37
CA VAL A 104 -4.49 11.35 11.30
C VAL A 104 -4.94 10.74 12.62
N ASP A 105 -4.09 9.92 13.22
CA ASP A 105 -4.33 9.38 14.55
C ASP A 105 -4.24 10.51 15.59
N ILE A 106 -5.33 10.75 16.32
CA ILE A 106 -5.43 11.82 17.30
C ILE A 106 -4.40 11.63 18.43
N ASN A 107 -4.05 10.38 18.74
CA ASN A 107 -3.09 10.05 19.79
C ASN A 107 -1.65 10.00 19.27
N ASN A 108 -1.45 9.99 17.95
CA ASN A 108 -0.14 9.98 17.33
C ASN A 108 -0.17 10.73 15.98
N PRO A 109 0.06 12.05 15.98
CA PRO A 109 -0.06 12.88 14.78
C PRO A 109 0.85 12.47 13.61
N ASP A 110 1.93 11.73 13.88
CA ASP A 110 2.85 11.22 12.86
C ASP A 110 2.28 9.98 12.13
N LYS A 111 1.26 9.35 12.72
CA LYS A 111 0.57 8.20 12.13
C LYS A 111 -0.72 8.64 11.46
N TYR A 112 -0.93 8.12 10.26
CA TYR A 112 -2.18 8.29 9.53
C TYR A 112 -2.55 7.03 8.78
N PHE A 113 -3.84 6.89 8.51
CA PHE A 113 -4.43 5.85 7.70
C PHE A 113 -5.40 6.46 6.69
N TYR A 114 -5.83 5.66 5.72
CA TYR A 114 -6.86 6.06 4.76
C TYR A 114 -8.13 5.28 5.03
N ASN A 115 -9.26 5.98 4.97
CA ASN A 115 -10.58 5.38 4.95
C ASN A 115 -11.19 5.55 3.56
N MET A 116 -11.61 4.45 2.96
CA MET A 116 -12.45 4.51 1.76
C MET A 116 -13.84 5.04 2.16
N SER A 117 -14.34 6.01 1.41
CA SER A 117 -15.72 6.49 1.54
C SER A 117 -16.71 5.39 1.17
N LYS A 118 -17.86 5.39 1.82
CA LYS A 118 -19.01 4.53 1.51
C LYS A 118 -20.03 5.20 0.59
N ALA A 119 -19.71 6.39 0.09
CA ALA A 119 -20.59 7.12 -0.81
C ALA A 119 -20.67 6.46 -2.20
N GLY A 120 -21.79 6.69 -2.89
CA GLY A 120 -22.00 6.25 -4.26
C GLY A 120 -21.85 4.73 -4.43
N ASN A 121 -21.16 4.31 -5.49
CA ASN A 121 -20.97 2.91 -5.86
C ASN A 121 -19.66 2.28 -5.34
N ALA A 122 -18.95 2.95 -4.43
CA ALA A 122 -17.62 2.54 -3.97
C ALA A 122 -17.58 1.10 -3.44
N GLU A 123 -18.45 0.76 -2.48
CA GLU A 123 -18.48 -0.58 -1.87
C GLU A 123 -18.81 -1.66 -2.93
N GLN A 124 -19.81 -1.42 -3.78
CA GLN A 124 -20.18 -2.32 -4.87
C GLN A 124 -19.02 -2.58 -5.83
N VAL A 125 -18.27 -1.53 -6.20
CA VAL A 125 -17.09 -1.68 -7.07
C VAL A 125 -16.07 -2.59 -6.40
N VAL A 126 -15.71 -2.34 -5.13
CA VAL A 126 -14.71 -3.12 -4.40
C VAL A 126 -15.13 -4.58 -4.24
N GLU A 127 -16.39 -4.83 -3.91
CA GLU A 127 -16.94 -6.18 -3.79
C GLU A 127 -16.85 -6.95 -5.11
N SER A 128 -17.12 -6.28 -6.23
CA SER A 128 -17.08 -6.88 -7.57
C SER A 128 -15.67 -7.14 -8.13
N ILE A 129 -14.59 -6.68 -7.45
CA ILE A 129 -13.23 -6.91 -7.94
C ILE A 129 -12.90 -8.40 -7.87
N LYS A 130 -12.46 -8.96 -8.99
CA LYS A 130 -12.04 -10.36 -9.08
C LYS A 130 -10.80 -10.61 -8.22
N VAL A 131 -10.74 -11.80 -7.65
CA VAL A 131 -9.58 -12.29 -6.92
C VAL A 131 -8.97 -13.43 -7.69
N THR A 132 -7.68 -13.33 -7.96
CA THR A 132 -6.90 -14.46 -8.50
C THR A 132 -6.22 -15.15 -7.33
N ALA A 133 -6.63 -16.38 -7.04
CA ALA A 133 -6.11 -17.16 -5.92
C ALA A 133 -5.42 -18.45 -6.39
N THR A 134 -4.44 -18.86 -5.59
CA THR A 134 -3.81 -20.19 -5.56
C THR A 134 -3.87 -20.69 -4.12
N ASP A 135 -3.44 -21.93 -3.88
CA ASP A 135 -3.42 -22.51 -2.52
C ASP A 135 -2.64 -21.67 -1.51
N LYS A 136 -1.64 -20.90 -1.96
CA LYS A 136 -0.70 -20.15 -1.10
C LYS A 136 -0.82 -18.64 -1.24
N SER A 137 -1.62 -18.13 -2.16
CA SER A 137 -1.64 -16.70 -2.48
C SER A 137 -2.99 -16.27 -3.01
N ALA A 138 -3.36 -15.02 -2.76
CA ALA A 138 -4.55 -14.42 -3.32
C ALA A 138 -4.23 -12.98 -3.67
N TYR A 139 -4.63 -12.53 -4.85
CA TYR A 139 -4.32 -11.21 -5.36
C TYR A 139 -5.60 -10.52 -5.81
N LEU A 140 -5.76 -9.29 -5.37
CA LEU A 140 -6.82 -8.42 -5.85
C LEU A 140 -6.55 -8.06 -7.31
N GLY A 141 -7.56 -8.19 -8.17
CA GLY A 141 -7.50 -7.85 -9.59
C GLY A 141 -7.39 -6.35 -9.83
N ALA A 142 -6.28 -5.74 -9.42
CA ALA A 142 -6.02 -4.32 -9.55
C ALA A 142 -4.62 -4.10 -10.12
N ARG A 143 -4.49 -3.12 -11.02
CA ARG A 143 -3.22 -2.72 -11.64
C ARG A 143 -3.10 -1.20 -11.61
N VAL A 144 -1.90 -0.71 -11.35
CA VAL A 144 -1.58 0.72 -11.42
C VAL A 144 -0.65 0.96 -12.60
N THR A 145 -0.92 2.00 -13.38
CA THR A 145 -0.04 2.41 -14.48
C THR A 145 0.30 3.89 -14.43
N LEU A 146 1.47 4.23 -14.95
CA LEU A 146 1.92 5.61 -15.14
C LEU A 146 1.97 5.93 -16.64
N LYS A 147 1.39 7.05 -17.07
CA LYS A 147 1.59 7.56 -18.42
C LYS A 147 2.77 8.53 -18.42
N ASN A 148 3.92 8.05 -18.88
CA ASN A 148 5.12 8.85 -19.12
C ASN A 148 5.89 8.22 -20.29
N ASP A 149 5.94 8.90 -21.43
CA ASP A 149 6.58 8.35 -22.63
C ASP A 149 8.10 8.35 -22.52
N GLU A 150 8.72 9.35 -21.89
CA GLU A 150 10.17 9.42 -21.69
C GLU A 150 10.71 8.22 -20.87
N ILE A 151 10.09 7.92 -19.72
CA ILE A 151 10.49 6.78 -18.88
C ILE A 151 10.22 5.45 -19.60
N LYS A 152 9.15 5.37 -20.37
CA LYS A 152 8.79 4.19 -21.15
C LYS A 152 9.83 3.91 -22.23
N ASP A 153 10.19 4.92 -23.00
CA ASP A 153 11.17 4.80 -24.08
C ASP A 153 12.55 4.48 -23.51
N LEU A 154 12.96 5.14 -22.41
CA LEU A 154 14.21 4.80 -21.69
C LEU A 154 14.26 3.34 -21.22
N LEU A 155 13.15 2.79 -20.72
CA LEU A 155 13.08 1.37 -20.34
C LEU A 155 13.14 0.47 -21.57
N ILE A 156 12.43 0.80 -22.65
CA ILE A 156 12.45 0.02 -23.90
C ILE A 156 13.87 -0.05 -24.45
N ASP A 157 14.55 1.09 -24.56
CA ASP A 157 15.92 1.17 -25.05
C ASP A 157 16.87 0.34 -24.18
N LYS A 158 16.75 0.45 -22.85
CA LYS A 158 17.58 -0.34 -21.93
C LYS A 158 17.32 -1.83 -22.03
N GLU A 159 16.07 -2.27 -22.10
CA GLU A 159 15.76 -3.69 -22.25
C GLU A 159 16.23 -4.25 -23.60
N PHE A 160 16.19 -3.43 -24.67
CA PHE A 160 16.72 -3.77 -25.98
C PHE A 160 18.26 -3.89 -25.95
N ASP A 161 18.96 -2.89 -25.42
CA ASP A 161 20.43 -2.82 -25.39
C ASP A 161 21.06 -3.97 -24.59
N THR A 162 20.44 -4.34 -23.46
CA THR A 162 21.01 -5.35 -22.55
C THR A 162 20.41 -6.74 -22.75
N ASN A 163 19.32 -6.85 -23.53
CA ASN A 163 18.48 -8.06 -23.64
C ASN A 163 18.02 -8.60 -22.26
N GLN A 164 17.66 -7.70 -21.34
CA GLN A 164 17.28 -8.03 -19.96
C GLN A 164 16.24 -7.05 -19.43
N ARG A 165 15.41 -7.51 -18.49
CA ARG A 165 14.35 -6.70 -17.86
C ARG A 165 14.92 -5.65 -16.92
N HIS A 166 14.34 -4.45 -16.97
CA HIS A 166 14.75 -3.32 -16.17
C HIS A 166 13.59 -2.76 -15.34
N THR A 167 13.95 -2.16 -14.19
CA THR A 167 13.03 -1.44 -13.33
C THR A 167 13.46 0.01 -13.24
N ALA A 168 12.53 0.94 -13.45
CA ALA A 168 12.70 2.34 -13.12
C ALA A 168 12.31 2.60 -11.66
N ILE A 169 13.25 3.11 -10.88
CA ILE A 169 13.03 3.58 -9.51
C ILE A 169 12.81 5.09 -9.58
N ILE A 170 11.59 5.52 -9.31
CA ILE A 170 11.20 6.92 -9.40
C ILE A 170 10.95 7.55 -8.02
N GLY A 171 11.28 8.82 -7.92
CA GLY A 171 10.91 9.72 -6.84
C GLY A 171 10.60 11.11 -7.39
N LYS A 172 10.20 12.05 -6.52
CA LYS A 172 9.91 13.44 -6.94
C LYS A 172 11.04 14.05 -7.77
N ASN A 173 12.28 13.89 -7.30
CA ASN A 173 13.50 14.42 -7.93
C ASN A 173 14.50 13.31 -8.31
N LYS A 174 14.05 12.06 -8.45
CA LYS A 174 14.93 10.91 -8.73
C LYS A 174 14.35 10.05 -9.84
N LEU A 175 15.22 9.62 -10.75
CA LEU A 175 14.99 8.53 -11.70
C LEU A 175 16.27 7.71 -11.75
N GLU A 176 16.15 6.41 -11.52
CA GLU A 176 17.24 5.44 -11.63
C GLU A 176 16.71 4.23 -12.41
N ILE A 177 17.45 3.78 -13.43
CA ILE A 177 17.13 2.56 -14.16
C ILE A 177 18.13 1.49 -13.74
N ILE A 178 17.63 0.34 -13.33
CA ILE A 178 18.44 -0.77 -12.83
C ILE A 178 17.94 -2.09 -13.43
N SER A 179 18.86 -3.02 -13.71
CA SER A 179 18.49 -4.36 -14.15
C SER A 179 17.75 -5.10 -13.03
N ASN A 180 16.82 -5.99 -13.39
CA ASN A 180 16.08 -6.75 -12.40
C ASN A 180 17.00 -7.69 -11.59
N GLY A 181 18.11 -8.17 -12.18
CA GLY A 181 19.13 -8.96 -11.49
C GLY A 181 19.85 -8.15 -10.39
N GLU A 182 20.31 -6.94 -10.71
CA GLU A 182 20.97 -6.08 -9.72
C GLU A 182 19.98 -5.61 -8.63
N LEU A 183 18.73 -5.30 -9.01
CA LEU A 183 17.69 -4.96 -8.04
C LEU A 183 17.43 -6.08 -7.04
N GLN A 184 17.43 -7.33 -7.50
CA GLN A 184 17.28 -8.50 -6.63
C GLN A 184 18.47 -8.65 -5.68
N ALA A 185 19.70 -8.54 -6.18
CA ALA A 185 20.91 -8.58 -5.35
C ALA A 185 20.89 -7.49 -4.26
N ARG A 186 20.44 -6.27 -4.58
CA ARG A 186 20.27 -5.18 -3.60
C ARG A 186 19.20 -5.45 -2.54
N ARG A 187 18.17 -6.24 -2.86
CA ARG A 187 17.12 -6.64 -1.89
C ARG A 187 17.65 -7.69 -0.92
N GLU A 188 18.37 -8.68 -1.43
CA GLU A 188 18.99 -9.74 -0.63
C GLU A 188 20.05 -9.19 0.32
N SER A 189 20.94 -8.31 -0.16
CA SER A 189 21.98 -7.71 0.68
C SER A 189 21.40 -6.88 1.84
N LYS A 190 20.29 -6.17 1.61
CA LYS A 190 19.59 -5.41 2.67
C LYS A 190 18.94 -6.32 3.71
N GLN A 191 18.34 -7.42 3.29
CA GLN A 191 17.75 -8.40 4.21
C GLN A 191 18.82 -9.07 5.08
N SER A 192 19.98 -9.41 4.53
CA SER A 192 21.12 -9.94 5.31
C SER A 192 21.62 -8.93 6.35
N GLN A 193 21.79 -7.66 5.98
CA GLN A 193 22.22 -6.61 6.92
C GLN A 193 21.20 -6.33 8.04
N GLU A 194 19.91 -6.39 7.75
CA GLU A 194 18.86 -6.25 8.78
C GLU A 194 18.85 -7.45 9.74
N GLN A 195 19.06 -8.67 9.23
CA GLN A 195 19.18 -9.86 10.06
C GLN A 195 20.42 -9.83 10.96
N ASP A 196 21.56 -9.36 10.46
CA ASP A 196 22.79 -9.26 11.25
C ASP A 196 22.68 -8.19 12.34
N LYS A 197 22.09 -7.02 12.05
CA LYS A 197 21.82 -5.99 13.06
C LYS A 197 20.85 -6.44 14.15
N SER A 198 19.90 -7.33 13.83
CA SER A 198 19.00 -7.92 14.84
C SER A 198 19.65 -9.04 15.69
N LYS A 199 20.82 -9.56 15.29
CA LYS A 199 21.63 -10.50 16.09
C LYS A 199 22.67 -9.81 16.97
N GLU A 200 23.07 -8.58 16.65
CA GLU A 200 24.04 -7.79 17.43
C GLU A 200 23.42 -6.89 18.52
N ALA A 201 22.16 -7.09 18.90
CA ALA A 201 21.63 -6.44 20.10
C ALA A 201 22.39 -6.98 21.33
N PRO A 202 23.08 -6.13 22.12
CA PRO A 202 23.85 -6.62 23.25
C PRO A 202 22.90 -7.20 24.31
N THR A 203 23.11 -8.46 24.65
CA THR A 203 22.70 -9.03 25.94
C THR A 203 23.33 -8.19 27.04
N LYS A 204 22.59 -7.20 27.56
CA LYS A 204 22.92 -6.61 28.84
C LYS A 204 22.57 -7.63 29.91
N ASP A 205 23.61 -8.26 30.43
CA ASP A 205 23.62 -8.83 31.78
C ASP A 205 22.92 -7.86 32.74
N THR A 206 21.90 -8.36 33.43
CA THR A 206 21.51 -7.82 34.73
C THR A 206 21.11 -8.98 35.63
N GLU A 207 22.11 -9.53 36.30
CA GLU A 207 21.92 -10.23 37.56
C GLU A 207 21.26 -9.30 38.59
N ASP A 208 20.31 -9.88 39.32
CA ASP A 208 19.84 -9.55 40.66
C ASP A 208 19.47 -8.10 41.03
N LYS A 209 18.16 -7.88 41.21
CA LYS A 209 17.60 -7.64 42.56
C LYS A 209 16.09 -7.84 42.60
N LYS A 210 15.67 -8.96 43.23
CA LYS A 210 14.33 -9.14 43.79
C LYS A 210 14.00 -7.98 44.73
N LYS A 211 12.93 -7.22 44.43
CA LYS A 211 12.10 -6.58 45.46
C LYS A 211 10.63 -6.83 45.15
N ALA A 212 10.01 -7.60 46.03
CA ALA A 212 8.61 -7.96 46.04
C ALA A 212 7.72 -6.70 46.11
N PHE A 213 6.75 -6.61 45.21
CA PHE A 213 5.67 -5.64 45.32
C PHE A 213 4.49 -6.31 46.03
N LYS A 214 4.19 -5.87 47.25
CA LYS A 214 2.99 -6.26 48.01
C LYS A 214 1.77 -5.50 47.45
N PRO A 215 0.62 -6.13 47.21
CA PRO A 215 -0.60 -5.40 46.87
C PRO A 215 -1.16 -4.70 48.12
N GLN A 216 -1.37 -3.38 48.04
CA GLN A 216 -2.13 -2.64 49.05
C GLN A 216 -3.63 -2.78 48.76
N ASN A 217 -4.31 -3.50 49.65
CA ASN A 217 -5.77 -3.47 49.82
C ASN A 217 -6.24 -2.03 50.09
N LYS A 218 -7.19 -1.53 49.28
CA LYS A 218 -8.06 -0.42 49.69
C LYS A 218 -9.32 -1.00 50.31
N SER A 219 -9.38 -0.82 51.63
CA SER A 219 -10.50 -1.07 52.53
C SER A 219 -11.75 -0.28 52.09
N LYS A 220 -12.86 -1.00 51.94
CA LYS A 220 -14.23 -0.48 52.05
C LYS A 220 -14.56 -0.34 53.54
N VAL A 221 -14.98 0.84 54.00
CA VAL A 221 -15.99 0.98 55.07
C VAL A 221 -16.62 2.38 54.99
N LYS A 222 -17.95 2.46 54.81
CA LYS A 222 -18.91 2.93 55.84
C LYS A 222 -20.29 3.17 55.23
N GLU A 223 -21.22 2.30 55.64
CA GLU A 223 -22.66 2.52 55.72
C GLU A 223 -23.02 3.40 56.93
N GLN A 224 -24.29 3.84 56.92
CA GLN A 224 -25.11 4.50 57.96
C GLN A 224 -25.13 6.04 57.90
N ASP A 225 -26.28 6.73 57.85
CA ASP A 225 -27.60 6.44 58.45
C ASP A 225 -28.79 7.04 57.64
N ILE A 226 -30.01 6.52 57.88
CA ILE A 226 -31.16 7.19 58.56
C ILE A 226 -32.49 6.52 58.12
N GLU A 227 -33.13 5.81 59.04
CA GLU A 227 -34.60 5.76 59.15
C GLU A 227 -35.01 6.13 60.58
N ARG A 228 -35.88 7.15 60.66
CA ARG A 228 -36.65 7.70 61.81
C ARG A 228 -35.95 8.60 62.82
#